data_AF-A0A941VIP4-F1
#
_entry.id   AF-A0A941VIP4-F1
#
_cell.length_a   1.000
_cell.length_b   1.000
_cell.length_c   1.000
_cell.angle_alpha   90.00
_cell.angle_beta   90.00
_cell.angle_gamma   90.00
#
_symmetry.space_group_name_H-M   'P 1'
#
loop_
_entity.id
_entity.type
_entity.pdbx_description
1 polymer ?
#
loop_
_entity_poly.entity_id
_entity_poly.type
_entity_poly.pdbx_seq_one_letter_code
_entity_poly.pdbx_strand_id
1 'polypeptide(L)'
;MSLATLHNLVENLGAATQIARQLRGSEALRSDPDGRLRIADLLTAIAEARSDATSLLLGLAPTPAAHSVPQPVTTATPNISLQALLDEYVSVKKSRLKPDTVRRYRDCLDRYWADHLSQPAENLTPDVFRAHFITLPSPAQANHSLRIIRALFNFYNAAHDKNLLNPVQKVLKLEGAFIVRPRDRLCITSV
;
A
#
# COMPACT_ATOMS: atom_id res chain seq x y z
N MET A 1 35.14 4.33 -19.67
CA MET A 1 34.49 5.56 -20.15
C MET A 1 35.55 6.62 -20.30
N SER A 2 35.68 7.24 -21.48
CA SER A 2 36.69 8.28 -21.70
C SER A 2 36.16 9.64 -21.24
N LEU A 3 37.07 10.53 -20.85
CA LEU A 3 36.75 11.89 -20.38
C LEU A 3 35.97 12.70 -21.44
N ALA A 4 36.22 12.41 -22.72
CA ALA A 4 35.48 12.98 -23.85
C ALA A 4 34.00 12.53 -23.89
N THR A 5 33.70 11.30 -23.45
CA THR A 5 32.31 10.81 -23.38
C THR A 5 31.51 11.52 -22.30
N LEU A 6 32.14 11.86 -21.16
CA LEU A 6 31.49 12.62 -20.09
C LEU A 6 31.23 14.07 -20.49
N HIS A 7 32.15 14.70 -21.21
CA HIS A 7 31.98 16.06 -21.71
C HIS A 7 30.78 16.18 -22.67
N ASN A 8 30.71 15.30 -23.67
CA ASN A 8 29.59 15.25 -24.60
C ASN A 8 28.24 14.99 -23.91
N LEU A 9 28.23 14.18 -22.83
CA LEU A 9 27.01 13.89 -22.09
C LEU A 9 26.50 15.12 -21.32
N VAL A 10 27.42 15.90 -20.73
CA VAL A 10 27.10 17.15 -20.03
C VAL A 10 26.62 18.23 -21.01
N GLU A 11 27.24 18.34 -22.18
CA GLU A 11 26.79 19.26 -23.22
C GLU A 11 25.40 18.91 -23.77
N ASN A 12 25.14 17.61 -24.00
CA ASN A 12 23.82 17.15 -24.44
C ASN A 12 22.73 17.37 -23.37
N LEU A 13 23.05 17.20 -22.08
CA LEU A 13 22.14 17.54 -20.98
C LEU A 13 21.88 19.05 -20.92
N GLY A 14 22.91 19.87 -21.13
CA GLY A 14 22.79 21.32 -21.23
C GLY A 14 21.83 21.75 -22.35
N ALA A 15 22.02 21.21 -23.56
CA ALA A 15 21.17 21.47 -24.71
C ALA A 15 19.71 21.06 -24.47
N ALA A 16 19.48 19.87 -23.88
CA ALA A 16 18.14 19.39 -23.54
C ALA A 16 17.42 20.30 -22.53
N THR A 17 18.13 20.82 -21.53
CA THR A 17 17.55 21.76 -20.56
C THR A 17 17.23 23.12 -21.17
N GLN A 18 18.01 23.56 -22.16
CA GLN A 18 17.81 24.85 -22.84
C GLN A 18 16.62 24.79 -23.80
N ILE A 19 16.43 23.67 -24.51
CA ILE A 19 15.22 23.38 -25.30
C ILE A 19 13.99 23.32 -24.40
N ALA A 20 14.06 22.64 -23.25
CA ALA A 20 12.97 22.59 -22.28
C ALA A 20 12.63 23.97 -21.70
N ARG A 21 13.60 24.89 -21.64
CA ARG A 21 13.41 26.27 -21.18
C ARG A 21 12.81 27.15 -22.29
N GLN A 22 13.20 26.94 -23.54
CA GLN A 22 12.59 27.61 -24.71
C GLN A 22 11.14 27.17 -24.92
N LEU A 23 10.83 25.88 -24.77
CA LEU A 23 9.45 25.37 -24.80
C LEU A 23 8.59 25.91 -23.64
N ARG A 24 9.22 26.23 -22.50
CA ARG A 24 8.56 26.89 -21.36
C ARG A 24 8.36 28.40 -21.56
N GLY A 25 9.10 29.00 -22.50
CA GLY A 25 9.08 30.44 -22.82
C GLY A 25 8.31 30.82 -24.07
N SER A 26 7.90 29.87 -24.92
CA SER A 26 7.05 30.14 -26.08
C SER A 26 5.60 30.37 -25.65
N GLU A 27 5.24 31.65 -25.53
CA GLU A 27 3.94 32.25 -25.21
C GLU A 27 2.80 31.92 -26.21
N ALA A 28 2.60 30.66 -26.60
CA ALA A 28 1.53 30.26 -27.53
C ALA A 28 0.38 29.46 -26.88
N LEU A 29 0.38 29.31 -25.55
CA LEU A 29 -0.72 28.68 -24.78
C LEU A 29 -1.45 29.68 -23.86
N ARG A 30 -1.45 30.97 -24.22
CA ARG A 30 -2.35 31.95 -23.62
C ARG A 30 -3.76 31.80 -24.20
N SER A 31 -4.54 30.88 -23.67
CA SER A 31 -6.01 30.90 -23.84
C SER A 31 -6.75 30.16 -22.72
N ASP A 32 -6.56 30.61 -21.47
CA ASP A 32 -7.60 30.82 -20.43
C ASP A 32 -6.89 31.39 -19.17
N PRO A 33 -7.42 32.40 -18.45
CA PRO A 33 -6.73 33.07 -17.34
C PRO A 33 -6.51 32.20 -16.09
N ASP A 34 -6.98 30.95 -16.08
CA ASP A 34 -7.00 30.09 -14.88
C ASP A 34 -6.01 28.90 -14.96
N GLY A 35 -5.19 28.80 -16.01
CA GLY A 35 -4.16 27.75 -16.15
C GLY A 35 -4.69 26.31 -16.19
N ARG A 36 -6.01 26.15 -16.34
CA ARG A 36 -6.71 24.86 -16.41
C ARG A 36 -7.02 24.53 -17.86
N LEU A 37 -6.36 23.51 -18.39
CA LEU A 37 -6.74 22.92 -19.66
C LEU A 37 -8.14 22.30 -19.53
N ARG A 38 -8.98 22.47 -20.54
CA ARG A 38 -10.28 21.78 -20.58
C ARG A 38 -10.01 20.28 -20.68
N ILE A 39 -10.90 19.47 -20.09
CA ILE A 39 -10.75 18.01 -20.05
C ILE A 39 -10.57 17.43 -21.47
N ALA A 40 -11.26 17.99 -22.47
CA ALA A 40 -11.11 17.59 -23.87
C ALA A 40 -9.69 17.81 -24.40
N ASP A 41 -9.09 18.97 -24.12
CA ASP A 41 -7.74 19.33 -24.59
C ASP A 41 -6.68 18.46 -23.91
N LEU A 42 -6.88 18.12 -22.62
CA LEU A 42 -6.04 17.17 -21.89
C LEU A 42 -6.07 15.77 -22.51
N LEU A 43 -7.25 15.30 -22.92
CA LEU A 43 -7.39 13.97 -23.51
C LEU A 43 -6.72 13.90 -24.88
N THR A 44 -6.82 14.96 -25.68
CA THR A 44 -6.13 15.07 -26.97
C THR A 44 -4.61 15.10 -26.78
N ALA A 45 -4.11 15.92 -25.85
CA ALA A 45 -2.68 15.99 -25.53
C ALA A 45 -2.12 14.65 -25.02
N ILE A 46 -2.88 13.91 -24.21
CA ILE A 46 -2.50 12.57 -23.76
C ILE A 46 -2.46 11.60 -24.94
N ALA A 47 -3.43 11.66 -25.86
CA ALA A 47 -3.46 10.79 -27.02
C ALA A 47 -2.26 11.04 -27.95
N GLU A 48 -1.92 12.30 -28.20
CA GLU A 48 -0.74 12.71 -28.97
C GLU A 48 0.56 12.24 -28.29
N ALA A 49 0.72 12.50 -26.99
CA ALA A 49 1.89 12.05 -26.23
C ALA A 49 2.08 10.52 -26.25
N ARG A 50 0.97 9.75 -26.29
CA ARG A 50 1.03 8.28 -26.44
C ARG A 50 1.45 7.87 -27.85
N SER A 51 0.99 8.56 -28.88
CA SER A 51 1.41 8.32 -30.27
C SER A 51 2.91 8.58 -30.45
N ASP A 52 3.41 9.67 -29.88
CA ASP A 52 4.83 10.03 -29.93
C ASP A 52 5.69 9.01 -29.20
N ALA A 53 5.29 8.62 -27.98
CA ALA A 53 5.98 7.59 -27.21
C ALA A 53 6.00 6.24 -27.93
N THR A 54 4.90 5.88 -28.62
CA THR A 54 4.82 4.65 -29.41
C THR A 54 5.79 4.69 -30.60
N SER A 55 5.89 5.85 -31.26
CA SER A 55 6.80 6.06 -32.38
C SER A 55 8.27 5.98 -31.95
N LEU A 56 8.60 6.56 -30.80
CA LEU A 56 9.93 6.45 -30.20
C LEU A 56 10.27 5.00 -29.83
N LEU A 57 9.34 4.28 -29.20
CA LEU A 57 9.53 2.87 -28.85
C LEU A 57 9.71 1.96 -30.07
N LEU A 58 9.04 2.26 -31.18
CA LEU A 58 9.17 1.48 -32.43
C LEU A 58 10.57 1.64 -33.07
N GLY A 59 11.22 2.79 -32.87
CA GLY A 59 12.61 3.03 -33.31
C GLY A 59 13.68 2.41 -32.41
N LEU A 60 13.33 2.08 -31.17
CA LEU A 60 14.16 1.36 -30.21
C LEU A 60 13.84 -0.14 -30.29
N ALA A 61 14.14 -0.78 -31.42
CA ALA A 61 13.92 -2.22 -31.60
C ALA A 61 14.55 -3.00 -30.42
N PRO A 62 13.75 -3.64 -29.55
CA PRO A 62 14.31 -4.62 -28.65
C PRO A 62 14.65 -5.84 -29.51
N THR A 63 15.89 -6.32 -29.41
CA THR A 63 16.19 -7.70 -29.82
C THR A 63 15.18 -8.62 -29.14
N PRO A 64 14.78 -9.75 -29.77
CA PRO A 64 13.84 -10.68 -29.15
C PRO A 64 14.58 -11.45 -28.05
N ALA A 65 14.91 -10.76 -26.95
CA ALA A 65 15.07 -11.41 -25.66
C ALA A 65 13.67 -11.93 -25.32
N ALA A 66 13.55 -13.26 -25.32
CA ALA A 66 12.38 -13.99 -24.85
C ALA A 66 11.75 -13.23 -23.69
N HIS A 67 10.51 -12.78 -23.86
CA HIS A 67 9.73 -12.14 -22.81
C HIS A 67 9.56 -13.15 -21.69
N SER A 68 10.53 -13.15 -20.79
CA SER A 68 10.34 -13.58 -19.43
C SER A 68 9.34 -12.56 -18.90
N VAL A 69 8.05 -12.93 -18.88
CA VAL A 69 7.08 -12.34 -17.95
C VAL A 69 7.85 -12.12 -16.65
N PRO A 70 7.89 -10.92 -16.07
CA PRO A 70 8.44 -10.77 -14.73
C PRO A 70 7.61 -11.66 -13.82
N GLN A 71 8.05 -12.91 -13.65
CA GLN A 71 7.69 -13.74 -12.53
C GLN A 71 7.99 -12.83 -11.34
N PRO A 72 7.03 -12.59 -10.44
CA PRO A 72 7.25 -11.73 -9.29
C PRO A 72 8.54 -12.22 -8.65
N VAL A 73 9.56 -11.36 -8.66
CA VAL A 73 10.85 -11.68 -8.09
C VAL A 73 10.55 -12.09 -6.67
N THR A 74 10.69 -13.38 -6.40
CA THR A 74 10.47 -13.95 -5.07
C THR A 74 11.73 -13.60 -4.31
N THR A 75 11.91 -12.31 -4.02
CA THR A 75 12.82 -11.85 -3.00
C THR A 75 12.33 -12.54 -1.74
N ALA A 76 13.02 -13.63 -1.38
CA ALA A 76 12.77 -14.44 -0.21
C ALA A 76 12.77 -13.50 0.99
N THR A 77 11.57 -13.04 1.31
CA THR A 77 11.31 -12.04 2.30
C THR A 77 11.34 -12.77 3.64
N PRO A 78 11.84 -12.15 4.71
CA PRO A 78 11.90 -12.82 6.00
C PRO A 78 10.48 -13.28 6.35
N ASN A 79 10.34 -14.59 6.50
CA ASN A 79 9.07 -15.27 6.68
C ASN A 79 8.62 -15.09 8.14
N ILE A 80 8.27 -13.85 8.49
CA ILE A 80 7.90 -13.48 9.86
C ILE A 80 6.49 -14.02 10.13
N SER A 81 6.37 -14.82 11.19
CA SER A 81 5.06 -15.31 11.64
C SER A 81 4.22 -14.19 12.23
N LEU A 82 2.90 -14.34 12.24
CA LEU A 82 2.01 -13.35 12.84
C LEU A 82 2.32 -13.13 14.33
N GLN A 83 2.73 -14.18 15.04
CA GLN A 83 3.19 -14.08 16.44
C GLN A 83 4.47 -13.24 16.56
N ALA A 84 5.48 -13.52 15.73
CA ALA A 84 6.73 -12.75 15.74
C ALA A 84 6.49 -11.28 15.40
N LEU A 85 5.56 -11.00 14.48
CA LEU A 85 5.14 -9.65 14.13
C LEU A 85 4.47 -8.92 15.31
N LEU A 86 3.64 -9.63 16.09
CA LEU A 86 3.03 -9.08 17.30
C LEU A 86 4.11 -8.73 18.34
N ASP A 87 5.07 -9.62 18.57
CA ASP A 87 6.13 -9.40 19.54
C ASP A 87 7.05 -8.24 19.12
N GLU A 88 7.39 -8.15 17.83
CA GLU A 88 8.10 -7.01 17.26
C GLU A 88 7.31 -5.71 17.47
N TYR A 89 6.02 -5.68 17.11
CA TYR A 89 5.15 -4.53 17.32
C TYR A 89 5.13 -4.07 18.78
N VAL A 90 4.99 -5.01 19.72
CA VAL A 90 4.97 -4.72 21.16
C VAL A 90 6.33 -4.19 21.63
N SER A 91 7.43 -4.74 21.15
CA SER A 91 8.78 -4.27 21.51
C SER A 91 9.01 -2.82 21.10
N VAL A 92 8.61 -2.44 19.88
CA VAL A 92 8.75 -1.08 19.35
C VAL A 92 7.78 -0.12 20.03
N LYS A 93 6.55 -0.55 20.33
CA LYS A 93 5.51 0.29 20.95
C LYS A 93 5.52 0.23 22.49
N LYS A 94 6.49 -0.45 23.12
CA LYS A 94 6.53 -0.72 24.57
C LYS A 94 6.31 0.53 25.43
N SER A 95 6.85 1.68 25.03
CA SER A 95 6.71 2.95 25.77
C SER A 95 5.30 3.57 25.67
N ARG A 96 4.52 3.24 24.65
CA ARG A 96 3.20 3.83 24.38
C ARG A 96 2.04 2.86 24.65
N LEU A 97 2.30 1.56 24.69
CA LEU A 97 1.29 0.53 24.82
C LEU A 97 1.16 0.07 26.27
N LYS A 98 -0.05 0.19 26.84
CA LYS A 98 -0.30 -0.28 28.21
C LYS A 98 -0.14 -1.81 28.29
N PRO A 99 0.39 -2.36 29.40
CA PRO A 99 0.51 -3.80 29.59
C PRO A 99 -0.82 -4.54 29.43
N ASP A 100 -1.91 -3.93 29.90
CA ASP A 100 -3.27 -4.47 29.74
C ASP A 100 -3.68 -4.61 28.27
N THR A 101 -3.30 -3.64 27.43
CA THR A 101 -3.57 -3.67 25.99
C THR A 101 -2.78 -4.78 25.31
N VAL A 102 -1.50 -4.96 25.67
CA VAL A 102 -0.67 -6.07 25.16
C VAL A 102 -1.30 -7.42 25.50
N ARG A 103 -1.73 -7.59 26.77
CA ARG A 103 -2.40 -8.81 27.20
C ARG A 103 -3.65 -9.08 26.39
N ARG A 104 -4.53 -8.09 26.24
CA ARG A 104 -5.75 -8.22 25.42
C ARG A 104 -5.46 -8.55 23.96
N TYR A 105 -4.39 -8.01 23.39
CA TYR A 105 -4.01 -8.32 22.00
C TYR A 105 -3.61 -9.78 21.86
N ARG A 106 -2.74 -10.27 22.77
CA ARG A 106 -2.34 -11.68 22.83
C ARG A 106 -3.55 -12.58 23.05
N ASP A 107 -4.37 -12.32 24.07
CA ASP A 107 -5.57 -13.10 24.37
C ASP A 107 -6.55 -13.17 23.17
N CYS A 108 -6.70 -12.07 22.42
CA CYS A 108 -7.56 -12.03 21.25
C CYS A 108 -7.01 -12.89 20.10
N LEU A 109 -5.71 -12.79 19.82
CA LEU A 109 -5.09 -13.56 18.75
C LEU A 109 -4.96 -15.04 19.11
N ASP A 110 -4.58 -15.37 20.34
CA ASP A 110 -4.46 -16.75 20.82
C ASP A 110 -5.81 -17.47 20.79
N ARG A 111 -6.91 -16.77 21.13
CA ARG A 111 -8.24 -17.37 21.16
C ARG A 111 -8.88 -17.51 19.79
N TYR A 112 -8.73 -16.49 18.94
CA TYR A 112 -9.50 -16.40 17.69
C TYR A 112 -8.66 -16.62 16.44
N TRP A 113 -7.33 -16.57 16.52
CA TRP A 113 -6.42 -16.65 15.37
C TRP A 113 -5.27 -17.63 15.60
N ALA A 114 -5.43 -18.60 16.52
CA ALA A 114 -4.41 -19.60 16.86
C ALA A 114 -3.78 -20.27 15.63
N ASP A 115 -4.62 -20.71 14.69
CA ASP A 115 -4.20 -21.41 13.48
C ASP A 115 -3.36 -20.54 12.54
N HIS A 116 -3.50 -19.22 12.64
CA HIS A 116 -2.78 -18.23 11.84
C HIS A 116 -1.57 -17.64 12.55
N LEU A 117 -1.38 -17.88 13.86
CA LEU A 117 -0.29 -17.29 14.63
C LEU A 117 1.08 -17.82 14.23
N SER A 118 1.17 -19.14 13.99
CA SER A 118 2.40 -19.82 13.54
C SER A 118 2.67 -19.62 12.06
N GLN A 119 1.66 -19.18 11.30
CA GLN A 119 1.78 -18.96 9.87
C GLN A 119 2.51 -17.64 9.57
N PRO A 120 3.19 -17.56 8.41
CA PRO A 120 3.66 -16.32 7.83
C PRO A 120 2.58 -15.24 7.79
N ALA A 121 2.93 -14.00 8.13
CA ALA A 121 2.00 -12.88 8.02
C ALA A 121 1.46 -12.70 6.58
N GLU A 122 2.25 -13.04 5.57
CA GLU A 122 1.88 -12.94 4.16
C GLU A 122 0.80 -13.93 3.73
N ASN A 123 0.62 -15.05 4.46
CA ASN A 123 -0.44 -16.02 4.20
C ASN A 123 -1.82 -15.52 4.62
N LEU A 124 -1.88 -14.53 5.51
CA LEU A 124 -3.13 -13.91 5.91
C LEU A 124 -3.58 -12.90 4.85
N THR A 125 -4.07 -13.41 3.73
CA THR A 125 -4.61 -12.61 2.62
C THR A 125 -5.96 -11.98 2.99
N PRO A 126 -6.45 -10.96 2.25
CA PRO A 126 -7.75 -10.37 2.53
C PRO A 126 -8.93 -11.36 2.43
N ASP A 127 -8.80 -12.38 1.59
CA ASP A 127 -9.79 -13.44 1.44
C ASP A 127 -9.81 -14.39 2.63
N VAL A 128 -8.63 -14.82 3.08
CA VAL A 128 -8.48 -15.67 4.27
C VAL A 128 -8.98 -14.94 5.51
N PHE A 129 -8.56 -13.68 5.69
CA PHE A 129 -9.02 -12.85 6.80
C PHE A 129 -10.54 -12.68 6.78
N ARG A 130 -11.13 -12.38 5.63
CA ARG A 130 -12.59 -12.22 5.50
C ARG A 130 -13.33 -13.51 5.82
N ALA A 131 -12.90 -14.64 5.24
CA ALA A 131 -13.53 -15.93 5.46
C ALA A 131 -13.54 -16.32 6.94
N HIS A 132 -12.47 -16.00 7.67
CA HIS A 132 -12.41 -16.24 9.11
C HIS A 132 -13.15 -15.18 9.94
N PHE A 133 -13.13 -13.91 9.52
CA PHE A 133 -13.78 -12.81 10.24
C PHE A 133 -15.29 -13.02 10.38
N ILE A 134 -15.96 -13.51 9.33
CA ILE A 134 -17.41 -13.74 9.33
C ILE A 134 -17.84 -14.92 10.21
N THR A 135 -16.93 -15.84 10.54
CA THR A 135 -17.24 -17.01 11.38
C THR A 135 -17.06 -16.71 12.87
N LEU A 136 -16.51 -15.55 13.22
CA LEU A 136 -16.27 -15.19 14.62
C LEU A 136 -17.60 -15.01 15.39
N PRO A 137 -17.75 -15.67 16.56
CA PRO A 137 -19.02 -15.73 17.26
C PRO A 137 -19.43 -14.42 17.95
N SER A 138 -18.46 -13.55 18.24
CA SER A 138 -18.70 -12.29 18.95
C SER A 138 -18.40 -11.10 18.04
N PRO A 139 -19.42 -10.30 17.68
CA PRO A 139 -19.23 -9.09 16.86
C PRO A 139 -18.21 -8.11 17.44
N ALA A 140 -18.19 -7.97 18.77
CA ALA A 140 -17.23 -7.11 19.46
C ALA A 140 -15.80 -7.64 19.36
N GLN A 141 -15.61 -8.96 19.46
CA GLN A 141 -14.29 -9.58 19.34
C GLN A 141 -13.79 -9.58 17.90
N ALA A 142 -14.69 -9.77 16.92
CA ALA A 142 -14.38 -9.61 15.52
C ALA A 142 -13.89 -8.19 15.21
N ASN A 143 -14.60 -7.16 15.71
CA ASN A 143 -14.12 -5.79 15.57
C ASN A 143 -12.79 -5.55 16.30
N HIS A 144 -12.57 -6.21 17.43
CA HIS A 144 -11.31 -6.11 18.15
C HIS A 144 -10.14 -6.71 17.35
N SER A 145 -10.30 -7.92 16.82
CA SER A 145 -9.30 -8.58 15.98
C SER A 145 -9.01 -7.79 14.71
N LEU A 146 -10.05 -7.24 14.07
CA LEU A 146 -9.93 -6.34 12.92
C LEU A 146 -9.00 -5.16 13.22
N ARG A 147 -9.16 -4.52 14.39
CA ARG A 147 -8.32 -3.38 14.80
C ARG A 147 -6.87 -3.80 15.04
N ILE A 148 -6.65 -4.96 15.66
CA ILE A 148 -5.31 -5.49 15.95
C ILE A 148 -4.60 -5.82 14.65
N ILE A 149 -5.22 -6.63 13.79
CA ILE A 149 -4.63 -7.08 12.53
C ILE A 149 -4.36 -5.88 11.61
N ARG A 150 -5.27 -4.91 11.54
CA ARG A 150 -5.01 -3.68 10.78
C ARG A 150 -3.76 -2.96 11.28
N ALA A 151 -3.58 -2.84 12.59
CA ALA A 151 -2.42 -2.17 13.18
C ALA A 151 -1.11 -2.93 12.95
N LEU A 152 -1.13 -4.26 13.05
CA LEU A 152 0.04 -5.11 12.80
C LEU A 152 0.53 -5.00 11.35
N PHE A 153 -0.37 -5.09 10.36
CA PHE A 153 0.02 -5.00 8.95
C PHE A 153 0.46 -3.60 8.54
N ASN A 154 -0.17 -2.56 9.10
CA ASN A 154 0.29 -1.19 8.89
C ASN A 154 1.68 -0.97 9.50
N PHE A 155 1.95 -1.54 10.67
CA PHE A 155 3.28 -1.51 11.28
C PHE A 155 4.28 -2.29 10.44
N TYR A 156 3.94 -3.50 10.00
CA TYR A 156 4.81 -4.34 9.18
C TYR A 156 5.28 -3.62 7.92
N ASN A 157 4.35 -3.02 7.19
CA ASN A 157 4.66 -2.24 6.00
C ASN A 157 5.60 -1.06 6.29
N ALA A 158 5.40 -0.37 7.42
CA ALA A 158 6.21 0.77 7.82
C ALA A 158 7.59 0.38 8.39
N ALA A 159 7.70 -0.77 9.06
CA ALA A 159 8.93 -1.23 9.69
C ALA A 159 9.88 -1.96 8.71
N HIS A 160 9.30 -2.64 7.72
CA HIS A 160 10.04 -3.47 6.76
C HIS A 160 10.06 -2.88 5.34
N ASP A 161 9.62 -1.63 5.17
CA ASP A 161 9.48 -0.94 3.88
C ASP A 161 8.73 -1.78 2.82
N LYS A 162 7.73 -2.54 3.28
CA LYS A 162 6.89 -3.40 2.45
C LYS A 162 5.61 -2.69 2.04
N ASN A 163 5.04 -3.11 0.91
CA ASN A 163 3.73 -2.68 0.47
C ASN A 163 2.75 -3.87 0.40
N LEU A 164 2.64 -4.60 1.51
CA LEU A 164 1.71 -5.71 1.59
C LEU A 164 0.28 -5.17 1.72
N LEU A 165 -0.64 -5.79 1.00
CA LEU A 165 -2.05 -5.42 1.09
C LEU A 165 -2.58 -5.74 2.49
N ASN A 166 -3.17 -4.76 3.15
CA ASN A 166 -3.74 -4.98 4.48
C ASN A 166 -4.95 -5.93 4.39
N PRO A 167 -4.95 -7.08 5.08
CA PRO A 167 -5.99 -8.10 4.96
C PRO A 167 -7.39 -7.60 5.32
N VAL A 168 -7.46 -6.57 6.16
CA VAL A 168 -8.71 -6.00 6.65
C VAL A 168 -9.46 -5.20 5.56
N GLN A 169 -8.79 -4.79 4.48
CA GLN A 169 -9.39 -3.88 3.49
C GLN A 169 -10.65 -4.45 2.83
N LYS A 170 -10.67 -5.76 2.55
CA LYS A 170 -11.82 -6.40 1.88
C LYS A 170 -13.05 -6.41 2.77
N VAL A 171 -12.88 -6.77 4.05
CA VAL A 171 -13.95 -6.72 5.07
C VAL A 171 -14.50 -5.30 5.20
N LEU A 172 -13.64 -4.29 5.35
CA LEU A 172 -14.10 -2.90 5.50
C LEU A 172 -14.87 -2.37 4.30
N LYS A 173 -14.53 -2.82 3.08
CA LYS A 173 -15.20 -2.38 1.84
C LYS A 173 -16.51 -3.11 1.57
N LEU A 174 -16.60 -4.40 1.91
CA LEU A 174 -17.75 -5.24 1.57
C LEU A 174 -18.77 -5.36 2.71
N GLU A 175 -18.30 -5.58 3.93
CA GLU A 175 -19.15 -5.92 5.08
C GLU A 175 -19.22 -4.78 6.10
N GLY A 176 -18.12 -4.04 6.23
CA GLY A 176 -17.93 -3.10 7.31
C GLY A 176 -17.63 -3.77 8.65
N ALA A 177 -17.35 -2.96 9.68
CA ALA A 177 -17.25 -3.45 11.04
C ALA A 177 -18.65 -3.76 11.58
N PHE A 178 -18.78 -4.77 12.45
CA PHE A 178 -20.06 -5.10 13.05
C PHE A 178 -20.59 -3.96 13.93
N ILE A 179 -21.90 -3.72 13.93
CA ILE A 179 -22.52 -2.72 14.81
C ILE A 179 -22.69 -3.33 16.20
N VAL A 180 -21.89 -2.87 17.16
CA VAL A 180 -22.00 -3.26 18.57
C VAL A 180 -22.71 -2.16 19.33
N ARG A 181 -23.94 -2.41 19.76
CA ARG A 181 -24.66 -1.47 20.62
C ARG A 181 -24.07 -1.54 22.04
N PRO A 182 -23.88 -0.40 22.72
CA PRO A 182 -23.61 -0.39 24.14
C PRO A 182 -24.67 -1.22 24.85
N ARG A 183 -24.27 -1.99 25.86
CA ARG A 183 -25.23 -2.68 26.72
C ARG A 183 -26.03 -1.58 27.41
N ASP A 184 -27.36 -1.57 27.21
CA ASP A 184 -28.25 -0.68 27.95
C ASP A 184 -27.96 -0.92 29.44
N ARG A 185 -27.37 0.08 30.09
CA ARG A 185 -27.12 0.02 31.52
C ARG A 185 -28.49 0.01 32.16
N LEU A 186 -28.92 -1.16 32.67
CA LEU A 186 -29.96 -1.21 33.68
C LEU A 186 -29.51 -0.24 34.77
N CYS A 187 -30.19 0.89 34.86
CA CYS A 187 -30.16 1.75 36.02
C CYS A 187 -30.73 0.91 37.15
N ILE A 188 -29.88 0.13 37.83
CA ILE A 188 -30.26 -0.54 39.07
C ILE A 188 -30.26 0.60 40.09
N THR A 189 -31.37 1.32 40.16
CA THR A 189 -31.69 2.18 41.28
C THR A 189 -31.87 1.24 42.45
N SER A 190 -30.84 1.10 43.28
CA SER A 190 -30.95 0.45 44.57
C SER A 190 -31.99 1.24 45.38
N VAL A 191 -33.15 0.62 45.65
CA VAL A 191 -34.17 1.11 46.59
C VAL A 191 -33.81 0.60 47.97
#